data_AF-A0A535DEG0-F1
#
_entry.id   AF-A0A535DEG0-F1
#
_cell.length_a   1.000
_cell.length_b   1.000
_cell.length_c   1.000
_cell.angle_alpha   90.00
_cell.angle_beta   90.00
_cell.angle_gamma   90.00
#
_symmetry.space_group_name_H-M   'P 1'
#
loop_
_entity.id
_entity.type
_entity.pdbx_description
1 polymer ?
#
loop_
_entity_poly.entity_id
_entity_poly.type
_entity_poly.pdbx_seq_one_letter_code
_entity_poly.pdbx_strand_id
1 'polypeptide(L)' 'MTTALLRAAVDYAAKRGAPAVEGYPRSDDAPRVASESAWFGTEAQFRRAGYRKVRGVRPDLPRGWAPRVTMRAKIGATKR' A
#
# COMPACT_ATOMS: atom_id res chain seq x y z
N MET A 1 -0.35 6.47 -13.68
CA MET A 1 -1.34 5.39 -13.85
C MET A 1 -1.63 4.64 -12.54
N THR A 2 -0.61 4.18 -11.79
CA THR A 2 -0.76 3.38 -10.55
C THR A 2 -1.64 4.01 -9.46
N THR A 3 -1.55 5.34 -9.25
CA THR A 3 -2.36 6.03 -8.22
C THR A 3 -3.86 5.97 -8.50
N ALA A 4 -4.28 6.01 -9.77
CA ALA A 4 -5.71 5.95 -10.13
C ALA A 4 -6.29 4.56 -9.83
N LEU A 5 -5.53 3.50 -10.13
CA LEU A 5 -5.95 2.13 -9.82
C LEU A 5 -6.08 1.90 -8.30
N LEU A 6 -5.13 2.41 -7.51
CA LEU A 6 -5.20 2.33 -6.05
C LEU A 6 -6.44 3.05 -5.50
N ARG A 7 -6.77 4.24 -6.02
CA ARG A 7 -7.99 4.97 -5.63
C ARG A 7 -9.26 4.19 -6.02
N ALA A 8 -9.31 3.66 -7.24
CA ALA A 8 -10.44 2.84 -7.69
C ALA A 8 -10.64 1.58 -6.84
N ALA A 9 -9.55 0.95 -6.36
CA ALA A 9 -9.63 -0.17 -5.44
C ALA A 9 -10.27 0.22 -4.09
N VAL A 10 -9.93 1.40 -3.56
CA VAL A 10 -10.56 1.97 -2.36
C VAL A 10 -12.05 2.23 -2.60
N ASP A 11 -12.40 2.90 -3.70
CA ASP A 11 -13.79 3.22 -4.05
C ASP A 11 -14.64 1.95 -4.22
N TYR A 12 -14.06 0.92 -4.84
CA TYR A 12 -14.70 -0.38 -5.02
C TYR A 12 -14.95 -1.09 -3.69
N ALA A 13 -13.94 -1.11 -2.81
CA ALA A 13 -14.08 -1.70 -1.48
C ALA A 13 -15.11 -0.92 -0.62
N ALA A 14 -15.16 0.40 -0.76
CA ALA A 14 -16.14 1.25 -0.07
C ALA A 14 -17.58 0.91 -0.46
N LYS A 15 -17.85 0.73 -1.76
CA LYS A 15 -19.16 0.28 -2.26
C LYS A 15 -19.60 -1.07 -1.69
N ARG A 16 -18.66 -1.87 -1.20
CA ARG A 16 -18.89 -3.18 -0.57
C ARG A 16 -18.94 -3.13 0.96
N GLY A 17 -18.92 -1.93 1.54
CA GLY A 17 -18.99 -1.75 2.99
C GLY A 17 -17.68 -2.05 3.72
N ALA A 18 -16.55 -2.14 3.02
CA ALA A 18 -15.26 -2.31 3.68
C ALA A 18 -14.89 -1.05 4.48
N PRO A 19 -14.35 -1.17 5.70
CA PRO A 19 -13.93 -0.02 6.51
C PRO A 19 -12.57 0.55 6.09
N ALA A 20 -11.76 -0.22 5.37
CA ALA A 20 -10.43 0.16 4.92
C ALA A 20 -9.91 -0.75 3.81
N VAL A 21 -8.86 -0.31 3.12
CA VAL A 21 -8.03 -1.13 2.23
C VAL A 21 -6.59 -1.09 2.71
N GLU A 22 -5.96 -2.27 2.79
CA GLU A 22 -4.55 -2.41 3.12
C GLU A 22 -3.71 -2.75 1.89
N GLY A 23 -2.53 -2.16 1.82
CA GLY A 23 -1.53 -2.41 0.80
C GLY A 23 -0.17 -2.68 1.42
N TYR A 24 0.65 -3.44 0.69
CA TYR A 24 1.97 -3.88 1.14
C TYR A 24 3.05 -3.49 0.12
N PRO A 25 3.27 -2.18 -0.12
CA PRO A 25 4.32 -1.75 -1.03
C PRO A 25 5.71 -2.05 -0.47
N ARG A 26 6.70 -1.99 -1.36
CA ARG A 26 8.10 -1.96 -0.94
C ARG A 26 8.35 -0.73 -0.08
N SER A 27 9.15 -0.90 0.96
CA SER A 27 9.57 0.22 1.80
C SER A 27 10.45 1.21 1.04
N ASP A 28 10.32 2.50 1.35
CA ASP A 28 11.20 3.54 0.81
C ASP A 28 12.65 3.36 1.32
N ASP A 29 12.84 2.70 2.47
CA ASP A 29 14.14 2.36 3.07
C ASP A 29 14.76 1.09 2.47
N ALA A 30 14.05 0.40 1.56
CA ALA A 30 14.59 -0.78 0.90
C ALA A 30 15.69 -0.40 -0.11
N PRO A 31 16.73 -1.24 -0.30
CA PRO A 31 17.70 -1.03 -1.35
C PRO A 31 17.02 -0.84 -2.71
N ARG A 32 17.55 0.08 -3.52
CA ARG A 32 17.11 0.20 -4.92
C ARG A 32 17.36 -1.13 -5.62
N VAL A 33 16.33 -1.66 -6.25
CA VAL A 33 16.43 -2.85 -7.09
C VAL A 33 15.92 -2.54 -8.48
N ALA A 34 16.34 -3.36 -9.43
CA ALA A 34 15.96 -3.23 -10.83
C ALA A 34 14.42 -3.24 -10.99
N SER A 35 13.94 -2.44 -11.94
CA SER A 35 12.51 -2.13 -12.12
C SER A 35 11.66 -3.37 -12.36
N GLU A 36 12.23 -4.43 -12.94
CA GLU A 36 11.59 -5.72 -13.20
C GLU A 36 11.12 -6.39 -11.90
N SER A 37 11.75 -6.05 -10.77
CA SER A 37 11.43 -6.61 -9.46
C SER A 37 10.45 -5.76 -8.65
N ALA A 38 9.99 -4.61 -9.17
CA ALA A 38 9.24 -3.57 -8.45
C ALA A 38 7.71 -3.60 -8.65
N TRP A 39 7.15 -4.77 -8.92
CA TRP A 39 5.71 -4.98 -9.15
C TRP A 39 4.82 -4.73 -7.92
N PHE A 40 5.38 -4.69 -6.70
CA PHE A 40 4.64 -4.37 -5.48
C PHE A 40 4.18 -2.90 -5.37
N GLY A 41 4.73 -2.00 -6.19
CA GLY A 41 4.63 -0.57 -5.99
C GLY A 41 5.46 -0.05 -4.81
N THR A 42 5.45 1.27 -4.62
CA THR A 42 6.28 1.97 -3.62
C THR A 42 5.44 2.73 -2.59
N GLU A 43 5.99 3.01 -1.41
CA GLU A 43 5.24 3.77 -0.39
C GLU A 43 4.79 5.13 -0.92
N ALA A 44 5.64 5.79 -1.71
CA ALA A 44 5.32 7.06 -2.34
C ALA A 44 4.08 6.99 -3.25
N GLN A 45 3.90 5.90 -4.01
CA GLN A 45 2.70 5.71 -4.85
C GLN A 45 1.44 5.55 -4.01
N PHE A 46 1.52 4.76 -2.94
CA PHE A 46 0.42 4.54 -1.99
C PHE A 46 0.07 5.83 -1.22
N ARG A 47 1.08 6.59 -0.79
CA ARG A 47 0.91 7.90 -0.13
C ARG A 47 0.17 8.88 -1.04
N ARG A 48 0.52 8.95 -2.34
CA ARG A 48 -0.21 9.75 -3.34
C ARG A 48 -1.66 9.30 -3.54
N ALA A 49 -1.97 8.03 -3.28
CA ALA A 49 -3.32 7.48 -3.37
C ALA A 49 -4.15 7.67 -2.09
N GLY A 50 -3.59 8.29 -1.04
CA GLY A 50 -4.29 8.56 0.22
C GLY A 50 -4.09 7.49 1.30
N TYR A 51 -3.20 6.52 1.07
CA TYR A 51 -2.83 5.54 2.08
C TYR A 51 -1.84 6.14 3.08
N ARG A 52 -1.88 5.67 4.33
CA ARG A 52 -0.92 6.02 5.39
C ARG A 52 -0.20 4.78 5.90
N LYS A 53 1.09 4.90 6.21
CA LYS A 53 1.87 3.81 6.84
C LYS A 53 1.27 3.52 8.22
N VAL A 54 0.89 2.27 8.46
CA VAL A 54 0.39 1.79 9.77
C VAL A 54 1.38 0.85 10.44
N ARG A 55 2.32 0.28 9.68
CA ARG A 55 3.41 -0.53 10.21
C ARG A 55 4.65 -0.41 9.31
N GLY A 56 5.82 -0.30 9.92
CA GLY A 56 7.12 -0.36 9.25
C GLY A 56 7.47 -1.77 8.78
N VAL A 57 8.72 -1.93 8.31
CA VAL A 57 9.25 -3.23 7.89
C VAL A 57 9.27 -4.20 9.07
N ARG A 58 8.98 -5.48 8.81
CA ARG A 58 9.10 -6.55 9.80
C ARG A 58 10.56 -6.71 10.23
N PRO A 59 10.88 -6.71 11.54
CA PRO A 59 12.26 -6.89 12.00
C PRO A 59 12.79 -8.31 11.72
N ASP A 60 11.89 -9.29 11.62
CA ASP A 60 12.16 -10.71 11.42
C ASP A 60 12.07 -11.14 9.93
N LEU A 61 12.47 -10.26 9.01
CA LEU A 61 12.33 -10.52 7.58
C LEU A 61 13.31 -11.61 7.11
N PRO A 62 12.85 -12.69 6.44
CA PRO A 62 13.74 -13.73 5.92
C PRO A 62 14.75 -13.17 4.91
N ARG A 63 15.94 -13.76 4.84
CA ARG A 63 16.97 -13.34 3.88
C ARG A 63 16.42 -13.43 2.45
N GLY A 64 16.68 -12.41 1.64
CA GLY A 64 16.24 -12.32 0.25
C GLY A 64 14.80 -11.80 0.06
N TRP A 65 14.03 -11.56 1.12
CA TRP A 65 12.71 -10.97 0.99
C TRP A 65 12.81 -9.44 0.84
N ALA A 66 11.99 -8.88 -0.04
CA ALA A 66 11.91 -7.44 -0.20
C ALA A 66 11.30 -6.80 1.07
N PRO A 67 11.95 -5.79 1.67
CA PRO A 67 11.38 -5.03 2.77
C PRO A 67 10.07 -4.37 2.33
N ARG A 68 8.97 -4.64 3.05
CA ARG A 68 7.64 -4.10 2.79
C ARG A 68 7.07 -3.45 4.04
N VAL A 69 6.28 -2.40 3.85
CA VAL A 69 5.52 -1.74 4.91
C VAL A 69 4.04 -2.04 4.76
N THR A 70 3.29 -1.93 5.84
CA THR A 70 1.82 -1.97 5.77
C THR A 70 1.31 -0.55 5.65
N MET A 71 0.53 -0.28 4.59
CA MET A 71 -0.14 1.00 4.40
C MET A 71 -1.65 0.78 4.34
N ARG A 72 -2.43 1.74 4.86
CA ARG A 72 -3.89 1.66 4.94
C ARG A 72 -4.55 2.93 4.42
N ALA A 73 -5.54 2.76 3.55
CA ALA A 73 -6.52 3.79 3.23
C ALA A 73 -7.77 3.51 4.06
N LYS A 74 -8.19 4.47 4.90
CA LYS A 74 -9.47 4.37 5.62
C LYS A 74 -10.59 4.75 4.66
N ILE A 75 -11.65 3.96 4.64
CA ILE A 75 -12.89 4.33 3.97
C ILE A 75 -13.72 5.05 5.01
N GLY A 76 -14.04 6.33 4.77
CA GLY A 76 -14.88 7.10 5.67
C GLY A 76 -16.23 6.41 5.87
N ALA A 77 -16.82 6.52 7.05
CA ALA A 77 -18.15 5.97 7.29
C ALA A 77 -19.11 6.56 6.26
N THR A 78 -19.65 5.70 5.39
CA THR A 78 -20.79 6.04 4.55
C THR A 78 -21.87 6.52 5.51
N LYS A 79 -22.25 7.81 5.45
CA LYS A 79 -23.49 8.25 6.10
C LYS A 79 -24.59 7.39 5.47
N ARG A 80 -25.10 6.43 6.26
CA ARG A 80 -26.32 5.70 5.96
C ARG A 80 -27.50 6.66 5.95
#